data_AF-I9KGM3-F1
#
_entry.id   AF-I9KGM3-F1
#
_cell.length_a   1.000
_cell.length_b   1.000
_cell.length_c   1.000
_cell.angle_alpha   90.00
_cell.angle_beta   90.00
_cell.angle_gamma   90.00
#
_symmetry.space_group_name_H-M   'P 1'
#
loop_
_entity.id
_entity.type
_entity.pdbx_description
1 polymer ?
#
loop_
_entity_poly.entity_id
_entity_poly.type
_entity_poly.pdbx_seq_one_letter_code
_entity_poly.pdbx_strand_id
1 'polypeptide(L)'
;MELVRVGTNDHIVLACAECGDERPFEQPPCADGHGADCPEWACTECGAAVLVGPVPAARPAAHPRPAREAAAAARDHRGRERAAARIPA
;
A
#
# COMPACT_ATOMS: atom_id res chain seq x y z
N MET A 1 -9.59 9.62 -22.47
CA MET A 1 -10.50 8.49 -22.16
C MET A 1 -10.06 7.32 -23.04
N GLU A 2 -9.24 6.43 -22.49
CA GLU A 2 -8.87 5.17 -23.17
C GLU A 2 -10.06 4.22 -23.03
N LEU A 3 -10.61 3.81 -24.17
CA LEU A 3 -11.81 2.99 -24.25
C LEU A 3 -11.39 1.52 -24.17
N VAL A 4 -11.43 0.96 -22.97
CA VAL A 4 -11.43 -0.50 -22.78
C VAL A 4 -12.54 -1.11 -23.62
N ARG A 5 -12.18 -1.91 -24.62
CA ARG A 5 -13.13 -2.65 -25.46
C ARG A 5 -13.36 -4.02 -24.83
N VAL A 6 -14.57 -4.26 -24.32
CA VAL A 6 -14.98 -5.55 -23.75
C VAL A 6 -15.40 -6.48 -24.90
N GLY A 7 -14.68 -7.58 -25.09
CA GLY A 7 -15.02 -8.63 -26.06
C GLY A 7 -15.99 -9.67 -25.46
N THR A 8 -16.65 -10.44 -26.33
CA THR A 8 -17.70 -11.42 -26.01
C THR A 8 -17.25 -12.66 -25.22
N ASN A 9 -15.98 -12.75 -24.80
CA ASN A 9 -15.41 -13.89 -24.07
C ASN A 9 -14.78 -13.44 -22.74
N ASP A 10 -15.45 -12.58 -21.97
CA ASP A 10 -14.92 -12.04 -20.70
C ASP A 10 -13.48 -11.49 -20.81
N HIS A 11 -13.09 -11.06 -22.01
CA HIS A 11 -11.75 -10.58 -22.31
C HIS A 11 -11.80 -9.09 -22.61
N ILE A 12 -10.87 -8.34 -22.05
CA ILE A 12 -10.66 -6.92 -22.36
C ILE A 12 -9.38 -6.74 -23.15
N VAL A 13 -9.34 -5.75 -24.04
CA VAL A 13 -8.13 -5.41 -24.79
C VAL A 13 -7.40 -4.27 -24.10
N LEU A 14 -6.12 -4.49 -23.75
CA LEU A 14 -5.24 -3.54 -23.07
C LEU A 14 -3.84 -3.57 -23.67
N ALA A 15 -3.07 -2.48 -23.51
CA ALA A 15 -1.66 -2.47 -23.87
C ALA A 15 -0.84 -3.32 -22.87
N CYS A 16 -0.20 -4.38 -23.37
CA CYS A 16 0.68 -5.21 -22.57
C CYS A 16 2.11 -4.66 -22.60
N ALA A 17 2.68 -4.33 -21.44
CA ALA A 17 4.05 -3.82 -21.35
C ALA A 17 5.09 -4.87 -21.77
N GLU A 18 4.84 -6.15 -21.51
CA GLU A 18 5.76 -7.25 -21.85
C GLU A 18 5.71 -7.62 -23.34
N CYS A 19 4.52 -7.59 -23.96
CA CYS A 19 4.38 -7.86 -25.40
C CYS A 19 4.68 -6.62 -26.27
N GLY A 20 4.47 -5.41 -25.74
CA GLY A 20 4.70 -4.15 -26.43
C GLY A 20 3.55 -3.64 -27.29
N ASP A 21 2.36 -4.25 -27.18
CA ASP A 21 1.20 -3.96 -28.02
C ASP A 21 -0.14 -4.34 -27.33
N GLU A 22 -1.27 -4.04 -27.98
CA GLU A 22 -2.60 -4.37 -27.50
C GLU A 22 -2.85 -5.89 -27.53
N ARG A 23 -3.19 -6.46 -26.37
CA ARG A 23 -3.47 -7.89 -26.19
C ARG A 23 -4.81 -8.11 -25.50
N PRO A 24 -5.46 -9.25 -25.73
CA PRO A 24 -6.57 -9.70 -24.90
C PRO A 24 -6.06 -10.10 -23.50
N PHE A 25 -6.83 -9.73 -22.49
CA PHE A 25 -6.62 -10.09 -21.11
C PHE A 25 -7.85 -10.82 -20.57
N GLU A 26 -7.62 -11.88 -19.80
CA GLU A 26 -8.65 -12.63 -19.08
C GLU A 26 -8.60 -12.34 -17.58
N GLN A 27 -9.71 -12.52 -16.87
CA GLN A 27 -9.74 -12.46 -15.42
C GLN A 27 -9.52 -13.87 -14.85
N PRO A 28 -8.31 -14.20 -14.33
CA PRO A 28 -8.06 -15.50 -13.73
C PRO A 28 -8.91 -15.69 -12.45
N PRO A 29 -9.17 -16.95 -12.04
CA PRO A 29 -9.90 -17.24 -10.82
C PRO A 29 -9.18 -16.65 -9.60
N CYS A 30 -9.81 -15.65 -8.97
CA CYS A 30 -9.26 -14.97 -7.81
C CYS A 30 -9.50 -15.75 -6.51
N ALA A 31 -8.42 -16.12 -5.81
CA ALA A 31 -8.50 -16.82 -4.52
C ALA A 31 -9.01 -15.92 -3.38
N ASP A 32 -8.88 -14.60 -3.51
CA ASP A 32 -9.36 -13.63 -2.52
C ASP A 32 -10.89 -13.47 -2.50
N GLY A 33 -11.60 -14.11 -3.43
CA GLY A 33 -13.07 -14.18 -3.42
C GLY A 33 -13.77 -12.98 -4.07
N HIS A 34 -13.07 -12.20 -4.90
CA HIS A 34 -13.64 -11.05 -5.60
C HIS A 34 -14.58 -11.42 -6.76
N GLY A 35 -14.57 -12.66 -7.23
CA GLY A 35 -15.41 -13.10 -8.35
C GLY A 35 -15.19 -12.22 -9.59
N ALA A 36 -16.30 -11.83 -10.24
CA ALA A 36 -16.29 -11.00 -11.44
C ALA A 36 -15.77 -9.56 -11.23
N ASP A 37 -15.76 -9.08 -9.98
CA ASP A 37 -15.27 -7.75 -9.62
C ASP A 37 -13.76 -7.75 -9.32
N CYS A 38 -13.04 -8.83 -9.63
CA CYS A 38 -11.61 -8.88 -9.38
C CYS A 38 -10.87 -7.85 -10.26
N PRO A 39 -10.05 -6.95 -9.68
CA PRO A 39 -9.30 -6.00 -10.48
C PRO A 39 -8.15 -6.66 -11.26
N GLU A 40 -7.85 -7.94 -11.05
CA GLU A 40 -6.74 -8.62 -11.72
C GLU A 40 -7.10 -9.08 -13.14
N TRP A 41 -6.25 -8.74 -14.10
CA TRP A 41 -6.38 -9.13 -15.50
C TRP A 41 -5.05 -9.65 -16.02
N ALA A 42 -5.02 -10.83 -16.63
CA ALA A 42 -3.81 -11.48 -17.14
C ALA A 42 -3.81 -11.54 -18.68
N CYS A 43 -2.70 -11.16 -19.31
CA CYS A 43 -2.52 -11.26 -20.76
C CYS A 43 -2.60 -12.74 -21.17
N THR A 44 -3.48 -13.09 -22.12
CA THR A 44 -3.66 -14.49 -22.52
C THR A 44 -2.45 -15.06 -23.27
N GLU A 45 -1.56 -14.19 -23.77
CA GLU A 45 -0.38 -14.60 -24.53
C GLU A 45 0.86 -14.83 -23.64
N CYS A 46 1.18 -13.88 -22.76
CA CYS A 46 2.41 -13.92 -21.96
C CYS A 46 2.20 -14.13 -20.46
N GLY A 47 0.95 -14.02 -19.97
CA GLY A 47 0.61 -14.17 -18.56
C GLY A 47 0.90 -12.95 -17.67
N ALA A 48 1.37 -11.83 -18.24
CA ALA A 48 1.58 -10.60 -17.47
C ALA A 48 0.25 -10.06 -16.91
N ALA A 49 0.23 -9.69 -15.63
CA ALA A 49 -0.97 -9.24 -14.93
C ALA A 49 -0.99 -7.71 -14.72
N VAL A 50 -2.18 -7.12 -14.85
CA VAL A 50 -2.45 -5.70 -14.61
C VAL A 50 -3.68 -5.53 -13.71
N LEU A 51 -3.73 -4.44 -12.95
CA LEU A 51 -4.87 -4.10 -12.09
C LEU A 51 -5.75 -3.06 -12.76
N VAL A 52 -6.97 -3.43 -13.13
CA VAL A 52 -7.98 -2.55 -13.74
C VAL A 52 -9.21 -2.50 -12.85
N GLY A 53 -9.45 -1.34 -12.24
CA GLY A 53 -10.56 -1.14 -11.32
C GLY A 53 -10.45 0.17 -10.53
N PRO A 54 -11.43 0.47 -9.65
CA PRO A 54 -11.39 1.66 -8.83
C PRO A 54 -10.15 1.64 -7.93
N VAL A 55 -9.37 2.73 -7.96
CA VAL A 55 -8.21 2.90 -7.08
C VAL A 55 -8.73 2.90 -5.62
N PRO A 56 -8.31 1.94 -4.77
CA PRO A 56 -8.72 1.97 -3.37
C PRO A 56 -8.22 3.27 -2.76
N ALA A 57 -9.13 4.02 -2.10
CA ALA A 57 -8.77 5.28 -1.46
C ALA A 57 -7.57 5.05 -0.55
N ALA A 58 -6.48 5.77 -0.81
CA ALA A 58 -5.25 5.63 -0.05
C ALA A 58 -5.58 5.83 1.44
N ARG A 59 -5.37 4.79 2.25
CA ARG A 59 -5.46 4.93 3.71
C ARG A 59 -4.42 5.97 4.11
N PRO A 60 -4.80 7.07 4.79
CA PRO A 60 -3.82 8.03 5.25
C PRO A 60 -2.79 7.29 6.09
N ALA A 61 -1.52 7.38 5.70
CA ALA A 61 -0.42 6.82 6.48
C ALA A 61 -0.54 7.40 7.89
N ALA A 62 -0.72 6.55 8.89
CA ALA A 62 -0.76 6.99 10.28
C ALA A 62 0.59 7.66 10.57
N HIS A 63 0.58 8.99 10.64
CA HIS A 63 1.77 9.74 11.00
C HIS A 63 2.20 9.26 12.40
N PRO A 64 3.44 8.75 12.57
CA PRO A 64 3.91 8.40 13.90
C PRO A 64 3.84 9.68 14.73
N ARG A 65 2.99 9.68 15.77
CA ARG A 65 2.92 10.80 16.70
C ARG A 65 4.30 10.91 17.34
N PRO A 66 5.00 12.06 17.25
CA PRO A 66 6.26 12.22 17.96
C PRO A 66 5.97 12.05 19.45
N ALA A 67 6.54 10.99 20.02
CA ALA A 67 6.40 10.64 21.42
C ALA A 67 6.87 11.82 22.28
N ARG A 68 5.94 12.44 23.00
CA ARG A 68 6.24 13.43 24.05
C ARG A 68 6.90 12.78 25.29
N GLU A 69 7.76 11.79 25.09
CA GLU A 69 8.40 10.99 26.15
C GLU A 69 9.90 11.25 26.29
N ALA A 70 10.53 12.00 25.38
CA ALA A 70 11.92 12.44 25.56
C ALA A 70 12.08 13.52 26.66
N ALA A 71 11.00 14.19 27.08
CA ALA A 71 11.04 15.28 28.06
C ALA A 71 11.03 14.80 29.54
N ALA A 72 10.81 13.51 29.80
CA ALA A 72 10.79 12.96 31.15
C ALA A 72 12.20 12.63 31.67
N ALA A 73 13.10 12.15 30.80
CA ALA A 73 14.44 11.69 31.18
C ALA A 73 15.37 12.83 31.69
N ALA A 74 15.19 14.06 31.22
CA ALA A 74 16.01 15.20 31.64
C ALA A 74 15.77 15.66 33.10
N ARG A 75 14.67 15.21 33.74
CA ARG A 75 14.36 15.60 35.13
C ARG A 75 15.16 14.81 36.17
N ASP A 76 15.65 13.62 35.80
CA ASP A 76 16.31 12.71 36.73
C ASP A 76 17.70 13.22 37.15
N HIS A 77 18.48 13.76 36.21
CA HIS A 77 19.83 14.27 36.49
C HIS A 77 19.83 15.42 37.53
N ARG A 78 18.84 16.33 37.48
CA ARG A 78 18.73 17.43 38.45
C ARG A 78 18.32 16.99 39.86
N GLY A 79 17.66 15.83 39.99
CA GLY A 79 17.28 15.26 41.29
C GLY A 79 18.50 14.77 42.07
N ARG A 80 19.47 14.15 41.38
CA ARG A 80 20.71 13.62 41.99
C ARG A 80 21.64 14.72 42.51
N GLU A 81 21.68 15.87 41.85
CA GLU A 81 22.57 16.98 42.21
C GLU A 81 22.14 17.69 43.51
N ARG A 82 20.83 17.75 43.80
CA ARG A 82 20.32 18.33 45.05
C ARG A 82 20.57 17.45 46.28
N ALA A 83 20.74 16.14 46.10
CA ALA A 83 21.02 15.21 47.20
C ALA A 83 22.46 15.33 47.74
N ALA A 84 23.41 15.82 46.93
CA ALA A 84 24.81 15.97 47.32
C ALA A 84 25.11 17.23 48.16
N ALA A 85 24.16 18.16 48.31
CA ALA A 85 24.37 19.47 48.94
C ALA A 85 23.91 19.57 50.41
N ARG A 86 23.62 18.44 51.10
CA ARG A 86 23.13 18.43 52.50
C ARG A 86 24.01 17.64 53.46
N ILE A 87 25.30 17.98 53.53
CA ILE A 87 26.17 17.59 54.66
C ILE A 87 26.63 18.86 55.38
N PRO A 88 26.10 19.17 56.58
CA PRO A 88 26.86 19.90 57.60
C PRO A 88 27.59 18.93 58.54
N ALA A 89 28.70 19.41 59.07
CA ALA A 89 29.72 18.71 59.87
C ALA A 89 29.26 18.28 61.27
#